data_AF-A0A956IWA4-F1
#
_entry.id   AF-A0A956IWA4-F1
#
_cell.length_a   1.000
_cell.length_b   1.000
_cell.length_c   1.000
_cell.angle_alpha   90.00
_cell.angle_beta   90.00
_cell.angle_gamma   90.00
#
_symmetry.space_group_name_H-M   'P 1'
#
loop_
_entity.id
_entity.type
_entity.pdbx_description
1 polymer ?
#
loop_
_entity_poly.entity_id
_entity_poly.type
_entity_poly.pdbx_seq_one_letter_code
_entity_poly.pdbx_strand_id
1 'polypeptide(L)'
;MSRALSEFLDAFVLPLLGGGEVQVGPPLRGEDVAAMASELGQRPIPDLEHLRLQRAQAVVAEPVLEEAGADEVALWAALHNVLLFDHPERERVWTRRITWRRLEAGTRTLLALGQPATFEDALARHTAVGAFLDLVRHDIVILTLEGEERYEGQPLPRRRLRYGRREEVIRWAEHEHNVEVARLMPDVLWASPVTCLLRPRMAPQGWSPLIAAPYLAQRAFARAVTYAWAGERQWIEVGGAVMGGLSASLFPQPQPMPAPGEATDEIKALPPGAPVMALPGSTFNAGPLEIGALVGALIHLHFLKVLELGARLGVATATRERAVRTFLALPLLGERLAPLLGAPMSPPTRPQGFDAQVDRRWTEYIDHLAEVLPREVVENLRETLVPRILKDPAQ
;
A
#
# COMPACT_ATOMS: atom_id res chain seq x y z
N MET A 1 12.29 -32.27 -4.07
CA MET A 1 10.99 -32.73 -3.57
C MET A 1 10.14 -31.49 -3.45
N SER A 2 8.96 -31.48 -4.07
CA SER A 2 8.04 -30.34 -3.97
C SER A 2 7.50 -30.25 -2.55
N ARG A 3 7.41 -29.04 -2.00
CA ARG A 3 6.84 -28.82 -0.66
C ARG A 3 5.32 -28.99 -0.74
N ALA A 4 4.73 -29.73 0.20
CA ALA A 4 3.28 -29.90 0.25
C ALA A 4 2.60 -28.57 0.58
N LEU A 5 1.42 -28.32 -0.01
CA LEU A 5 0.65 -27.10 0.26
C LEU A 5 0.35 -26.96 1.76
N SER A 6 -0.07 -28.05 2.42
CA SER A 6 -0.40 -28.03 3.85
C SER A 6 0.74 -27.52 4.73
N GLU A 7 1.96 -28.00 4.49
CA GLU A 7 3.14 -27.57 5.24
C GLU A 7 3.44 -26.08 5.03
N PHE A 8 3.27 -25.58 3.80
CA PHE A 8 3.45 -24.16 3.51
C PHE A 8 2.37 -23.29 4.15
N LEU A 9 1.11 -23.74 4.12
CA LEU A 9 0.01 -23.03 4.76
C LEU A 9 0.21 -22.95 6.28
N ASP A 10 0.49 -24.07 6.93
CA ASP A 10 0.65 -24.16 8.39
C ASP A 10 1.85 -23.35 8.89
N ALA A 11 2.97 -23.39 8.16
CA ALA A 11 4.21 -22.74 8.57
C ALA A 11 4.25 -21.24 8.24
N PHE A 12 3.54 -20.79 7.19
CA PHE A 12 3.69 -19.44 6.66
C PHE A 12 2.37 -18.71 6.46
N VAL A 13 1.46 -19.23 5.63
CA VAL A 13 0.27 -18.45 5.19
C VAL A 13 -0.74 -18.25 6.33
N LEU A 14 -1.10 -19.31 7.05
CA LEU A 14 -2.06 -19.21 8.16
C LEU A 14 -1.51 -18.33 9.29
N PRO A 15 -0.24 -18.46 9.73
CA PRO A 15 0.33 -17.52 10.70
C PRO A 15 0.39 -16.08 10.17
N LEU A 16 0.76 -15.86 8.90
CA LEU A 16 0.80 -14.52 8.30
C LEU A 16 -0.58 -13.85 8.38
N LEU A 17 -1.63 -14.55 7.93
CA LEU A 17 -3.00 -14.02 7.96
C LEU A 17 -3.57 -13.97 9.38
N GLY A 18 -3.25 -14.92 10.25
CA GLY A 18 -3.75 -14.99 11.63
C GLY A 18 -3.01 -14.13 12.64
N GLY A 19 -1.85 -13.54 12.28
CA GLY A 19 -1.00 -12.81 13.23
C GLY A 19 -0.17 -13.71 14.15
N GLY A 20 0.16 -14.93 13.69
CA GLY A 20 1.04 -15.88 14.37
C GLY A 20 2.51 -15.75 13.94
N GLU A 21 3.34 -16.67 14.45
CA GLU A 21 4.76 -16.75 14.11
C GLU A 21 4.94 -17.37 12.72
N VAL A 22 5.51 -16.60 11.78
CA VAL A 22 5.82 -17.07 10.42
C VAL A 22 7.16 -17.79 10.38
N GLN A 23 7.22 -18.95 9.73
CA GLN A 23 8.46 -19.68 9.50
C GLN A 23 8.90 -19.54 8.06
N VAL A 24 10.13 -19.05 7.88
CA VAL A 24 10.76 -18.93 6.57
C VAL A 24 11.59 -20.18 6.32
N GLY A 25 11.13 -20.99 5.36
CA GLY A 25 11.77 -22.24 4.97
C GLY A 25 12.68 -22.10 3.74
N PRO A 26 12.99 -23.22 3.06
CA PRO A 26 13.69 -23.22 1.78
C PRO A 26 12.94 -22.38 0.71
N PRO A 27 13.64 -21.92 -0.35
CA PRO A 27 13.05 -21.04 -1.34
C PRO A 27 12.04 -21.79 -2.20
N LEU A 28 10.92 -21.14 -2.49
CA LEU A 28 9.86 -21.70 -3.33
C LEU A 28 10.11 -21.36 -4.80
N ARG A 29 10.03 -22.36 -5.66
CA ARG A 29 10.20 -22.22 -7.13
C ARG A 29 8.85 -22.24 -7.83
N GLY A 30 8.83 -21.83 -9.10
CA GLY A 30 7.61 -21.87 -9.92
C GLY A 30 6.97 -23.26 -10.01
N GLU A 31 7.78 -24.34 -10.02
CA GLU A 31 7.27 -25.72 -9.98
C GLU A 31 6.54 -26.03 -8.66
N ASP A 32 7.06 -25.56 -7.53
CA ASP A 32 6.41 -25.73 -6.22
C ASP A 32 5.08 -24.96 -6.19
N VAL A 33 5.08 -23.73 -6.69
CA VAL A 33 3.89 -22.87 -6.79
C VAL A 33 2.82 -23.51 -7.66
N ALA A 34 3.19 -24.06 -8.82
CA ALA A 34 2.25 -24.74 -9.72
C ALA A 34 1.65 -26.00 -9.08
N ALA A 35 2.46 -26.79 -8.35
CA ALA A 35 1.99 -27.95 -7.61
C ALA A 35 1.02 -27.55 -6.49
N MET A 36 1.37 -26.53 -5.69
CA MET A 36 0.53 -26.01 -4.61
C MET A 36 -0.79 -25.42 -5.12
N ALA A 37 -0.78 -24.69 -6.23
CA ALA A 37 -1.98 -24.15 -6.85
C ALA A 37 -2.93 -25.25 -7.36
N SER A 38 -2.37 -26.32 -7.93
CA SER A 38 -3.14 -27.50 -8.34
C SER A 38 -3.77 -28.22 -7.14
N GLU A 39 -3.03 -28.35 -6.02
CA GLU A 39 -3.54 -28.94 -4.78
C GLU A 39 -4.66 -28.08 -4.16
N LEU A 40 -4.50 -26.76 -4.14
CA LEU A 40 -5.50 -25.82 -3.61
C LEU A 40 -6.82 -25.92 -4.37
N GLY A 41 -6.77 -26.04 -5.70
CA GLY A 41 -7.97 -26.16 -6.54
C GLY A 41 -8.75 -27.46 -6.38
N GLN A 42 -8.25 -28.45 -5.62
CA GLN A 42 -8.95 -29.72 -5.41
C GLN A 42 -10.02 -29.64 -4.33
N ARG A 43 -9.83 -28.78 -3.31
CA ARG A 43 -10.79 -28.63 -2.21
C ARG A 43 -10.58 -27.32 -1.46
N PRO A 44 -11.67 -26.70 -0.95
CA PRO A 44 -11.55 -25.54 -0.09
C PRO A 44 -10.85 -25.90 1.22
N ILE A 45 -10.12 -24.93 1.78
CA ILE A 45 -9.41 -25.05 3.06
C ILE A 45 -10.08 -24.07 4.04
N PRO A 46 -11.00 -24.54 4.92
CA PRO A 46 -11.84 -23.65 5.72
C PRO A 46 -11.09 -22.63 6.58
N ASP A 47 -9.99 -23.03 7.21
CA ASP A 47 -9.20 -22.14 8.07
C ASP A 47 -8.54 -21.00 7.27
N LEU A 48 -8.09 -21.29 6.05
CA LEU A 48 -7.53 -20.30 5.13
C LEU A 48 -8.61 -19.28 4.72
N GLU A 49 -9.77 -19.76 4.30
CA GLU A 49 -10.90 -18.91 3.91
C GLU A 49 -11.40 -18.03 5.07
N HIS A 50 -11.47 -18.61 6.27
CA HIS A 50 -11.83 -17.86 7.48
C HIS A 50 -10.85 -16.71 7.76
N LEU A 51 -9.54 -16.97 7.72
CA LEU A 51 -8.52 -15.95 7.99
C LEU A 51 -8.45 -14.89 6.88
N ARG A 52 -8.60 -15.27 5.61
CA ARG A 52 -8.73 -14.33 4.47
C ARG A 52 -9.91 -13.38 4.70
N LEU A 53 -11.08 -13.93 5.02
CA LEU A 53 -12.28 -13.16 5.29
C LEU A 53 -12.10 -12.22 6.50
N GLN A 54 -11.55 -12.73 7.60
CA GLN A 54 -11.30 -11.94 8.81
C GLN A 54 -10.36 -10.75 8.53
N ARG A 55 -9.31 -10.95 7.74
CA ARG A 55 -8.40 -9.86 7.34
C ARG A 55 -9.09 -8.85 6.44
N ALA A 56 -9.89 -9.29 5.47
CA ALA A 56 -10.68 -8.39 4.64
C ALA A 56 -11.70 -7.58 5.47
N GLN A 57 -12.27 -8.19 6.52
CA GLN A 57 -13.20 -7.55 7.45
C GLN A 57 -12.58 -6.39 8.25
N ALA A 58 -11.26 -6.38 8.41
CA ALA A 58 -10.54 -5.27 9.01
C ALA A 58 -10.58 -3.99 8.15
N VAL A 59 -10.87 -4.12 6.85
CA VAL A 59 -10.99 -3.00 5.91
C VAL A 59 -12.45 -2.73 5.57
N VAL A 60 -13.20 -3.75 5.17
CA VAL A 60 -14.59 -3.62 4.73
C VAL A 60 -15.47 -4.53 5.58
N ALA A 61 -16.52 -4.01 6.21
CA ALA A 61 -17.32 -4.75 7.19
C ALA A 61 -17.93 -6.07 6.67
N GLU A 62 -18.40 -6.08 5.41
CA GLU A 62 -19.02 -7.24 4.77
C GLU A 62 -18.30 -7.53 3.44
N PRO A 63 -17.08 -8.09 3.47
CA PRO A 63 -16.32 -8.35 2.26
C PRO A 63 -16.83 -9.63 1.59
N VAL A 64 -16.80 -9.64 0.27
CA VAL A 64 -16.97 -10.85 -0.54
C VAL A 64 -15.60 -11.18 -1.11
N LEU A 65 -15.14 -12.41 -0.93
CA LEU A 65 -13.89 -12.90 -1.52
C LEU A 65 -14.20 -14.16 -2.31
N GLU A 66 -13.58 -14.30 -3.47
CA GLU A 66 -13.55 -15.56 -4.20
C GLU A 66 -12.62 -16.56 -3.48
N GLU A 67 -12.80 -17.85 -3.76
CA GLU A 67 -11.90 -18.90 -3.25
C GLU A 67 -10.45 -18.63 -3.68
N ALA A 68 -9.50 -18.99 -2.83
CA ALA A 68 -8.11 -18.71 -3.10
C ALA A 68 -7.61 -19.40 -4.39
N GLY A 69 -6.99 -18.60 -5.27
CA GLY A 69 -6.54 -19.04 -6.58
C GLY A 69 -5.02 -19.18 -6.73
N ALA A 70 -4.59 -19.51 -7.95
CA ALA A 70 -3.17 -19.64 -8.30
C ALA A 70 -2.38 -18.32 -8.12
N ASP A 71 -2.99 -17.17 -8.41
CA ASP A 71 -2.38 -15.85 -8.21
C ASP A 71 -2.06 -15.58 -6.74
N GLU A 72 -2.93 -16.00 -5.82
CA GLU A 72 -2.69 -15.85 -4.39
C GLU A 72 -1.59 -16.78 -3.89
N VAL A 73 -1.54 -18.03 -4.38
CA VAL A 73 -0.42 -18.94 -4.05
C VAL A 73 0.90 -18.37 -4.55
N ALA A 74 0.93 -17.79 -5.76
CA ALA A 74 2.11 -17.12 -6.30
C ALA A 74 2.51 -15.91 -5.44
N LEU A 75 1.53 -15.09 -5.02
CA LEU A 75 1.76 -13.97 -4.12
C LEU A 75 2.35 -14.42 -2.79
N TRP A 76 1.73 -15.39 -2.10
CA TRP A 76 2.22 -15.89 -0.82
C TRP A 76 3.63 -16.46 -0.92
N ALA A 77 3.91 -17.24 -1.97
CA ALA A 77 5.24 -17.77 -2.21
C ALA A 77 6.28 -16.68 -2.49
N ALA A 78 5.89 -15.62 -3.20
CA ALA A 78 6.74 -14.47 -3.42
C ALA A 78 7.06 -13.73 -2.11
N LEU A 79 6.05 -13.45 -1.29
CA LEU A 79 6.22 -12.81 0.02
C LEU A 79 7.14 -13.63 0.93
N HIS A 80 6.96 -14.95 0.96
CA HIS A 80 7.88 -15.86 1.65
C HIS A 80 9.32 -15.71 1.15
N ASN A 81 9.52 -15.73 -0.17
CA ASN A 81 10.84 -15.59 -0.76
C ASN A 81 11.47 -14.21 -0.52
N VAL A 82 10.68 -13.13 -0.40
CA VAL A 82 11.20 -11.80 -0.01
C VAL A 82 11.82 -11.85 1.39
N LEU A 83 11.16 -12.46 2.37
CA LEU A 83 11.70 -12.59 3.74
C LEU A 83 13.00 -13.40 3.79
N LEU A 84 13.15 -14.37 2.88
CA LEU A 84 14.35 -15.19 2.81
C LEU A 84 15.62 -14.38 2.54
N PHE A 85 15.52 -13.24 1.84
CA PHE A 85 16.67 -12.37 1.57
C PHE A 85 17.17 -11.60 2.81
N ASP A 86 16.34 -11.47 3.83
CA ASP A 86 16.69 -10.88 5.13
C ASP A 86 16.90 -11.95 6.22
N HIS A 87 16.85 -13.23 5.87
CA HIS A 87 17.03 -14.29 6.84
C HIS A 87 18.47 -14.25 7.41
N PRO A 88 18.66 -14.30 8.75
CA PRO A 88 19.98 -14.17 9.37
C PRO A 88 20.97 -15.27 8.97
N GLU A 89 20.49 -16.45 8.60
CA GLU A 89 21.34 -17.54 8.11
C GLU A 89 21.62 -17.50 6.59
N ARG A 90 21.25 -16.42 5.89
CA ARG A 90 21.39 -16.27 4.44
C ARG A 90 22.78 -16.70 3.92
N GLU A 91 23.84 -16.18 4.52
CA GLU A 91 25.23 -16.45 4.09
C GLU A 91 25.63 -17.91 4.28
N ARG A 92 25.07 -18.56 5.30
CA ARG A 92 25.35 -19.95 5.66
C ARG A 92 24.67 -20.94 4.70
N VAL A 93 23.45 -20.62 4.26
CA VAL A 93 22.64 -21.53 3.44
C VAL A 93 23.05 -21.48 1.97
N TRP A 94 23.32 -20.30 1.42
CA TRP A 94 23.80 -20.17 0.04
C TRP A 94 24.92 -19.13 -0.12
N THR A 95 26.13 -19.63 -0.32
CA THR A 95 27.32 -18.79 -0.53
C THR A 95 27.45 -18.23 -1.94
N ARG A 96 26.72 -18.78 -2.93
CA ARG A 96 26.89 -18.42 -4.35
C ARG A 96 25.93 -17.31 -4.78
N ARG A 97 26.48 -16.14 -5.15
CA ARG A 97 25.72 -14.97 -5.66
C ARG A 97 24.75 -15.29 -6.82
N ILE A 98 25.09 -16.24 -7.69
CA ILE A 98 24.23 -16.64 -8.81
C ILE A 98 22.90 -17.27 -8.36
N THR A 99 22.89 -17.98 -7.23
CA THR A 99 21.69 -18.60 -6.68
C THR A 99 20.71 -17.53 -6.22
N TRP A 100 21.21 -16.51 -5.50
CA TRP A 100 20.40 -15.38 -5.04
C TRP A 100 19.82 -14.57 -6.19
N ARG A 101 20.59 -14.29 -7.25
CA ARG A 101 20.08 -13.61 -8.45
C ARG A 101 18.96 -14.40 -9.14
N ARG A 102 19.10 -15.73 -9.22
CA ARG A 102 18.05 -16.58 -9.80
C ARG A 102 16.79 -16.60 -8.93
N LEU A 103 16.95 -16.64 -7.61
CA LEU A 103 15.83 -16.56 -6.69
C LEU A 103 15.11 -15.20 -6.79
N GLU A 104 15.87 -14.11 -6.89
CA GLU A 104 15.31 -12.76 -7.04
C GLU A 104 14.52 -12.65 -8.34
N ALA A 105 15.10 -13.12 -9.46
CA ALA A 105 14.41 -13.16 -10.74
C ALA A 105 13.13 -14.01 -10.70
N GLY A 106 13.19 -15.20 -10.08
CA GLY A 106 12.02 -16.05 -9.90
C GLY A 106 10.95 -15.40 -9.03
N THR A 107 11.35 -14.71 -7.95
CA THR A 107 10.43 -13.98 -7.06
C THR A 107 9.75 -12.83 -7.81
N ARG A 108 10.50 -12.09 -8.64
CA ARG A 108 9.94 -11.06 -9.53
C ARG A 108 8.93 -11.63 -10.51
N THR A 109 9.17 -12.82 -11.07
CA THR A 109 8.19 -13.50 -11.93
C THR A 109 6.91 -13.86 -11.16
N LEU A 110 7.01 -14.32 -9.92
CA LEU A 110 5.84 -14.59 -9.08
C LEU A 110 5.05 -13.32 -8.72
N LEU A 111 5.74 -12.17 -8.57
CA LEU A 111 5.11 -10.87 -8.31
C LEU A 111 4.57 -10.18 -9.56
N ALA A 112 4.85 -10.70 -10.76
CA ALA A 112 4.38 -10.14 -12.02
C ALA A 112 2.89 -10.47 -12.30
N LEU A 113 2.05 -10.29 -11.29
CA LEU A 113 0.61 -10.48 -11.35
C LEU A 113 -0.02 -9.39 -12.23
N GLY A 114 -1.04 -9.76 -13.01
CA GLY A 114 -1.85 -8.78 -13.74
C GLY A 114 -2.57 -7.81 -12.80
N GLN A 115 -3.13 -6.72 -13.33
CA GLN A 115 -4.00 -5.86 -12.52
C GLN A 115 -5.20 -6.66 -11.98
N PRO A 116 -5.64 -6.43 -10.72
CA PRO A 116 -6.84 -7.10 -10.21
C PRO A 116 -8.05 -6.78 -11.11
N ALA A 117 -8.82 -7.79 -11.49
CA ALA A 117 -9.96 -7.61 -12.38
C ALA A 117 -11.16 -7.01 -11.64
N THR A 118 -11.31 -7.37 -10.37
CA THR A 118 -12.40 -6.92 -9.49
C THR A 118 -11.87 -6.22 -8.23
N PHE A 119 -12.77 -5.64 -7.44
CA PHE A 119 -12.40 -5.12 -6.13
C PHE A 119 -12.06 -6.26 -5.16
N GLU A 120 -12.80 -7.35 -5.25
CA GLU A 120 -12.66 -8.55 -4.43
C GLU A 120 -11.27 -9.17 -4.63
N ASP A 121 -10.78 -9.23 -5.87
CA ASP A 121 -9.40 -9.63 -6.18
C ASP A 121 -8.38 -8.68 -5.54
N ALA A 122 -8.61 -7.38 -5.66
CA ALA A 122 -7.71 -6.36 -5.13
C ALA A 122 -7.64 -6.41 -3.60
N LEU A 123 -8.78 -6.68 -2.96
CA LEU A 123 -8.93 -6.87 -1.52
C LEU A 123 -8.27 -8.16 -1.06
N ALA A 124 -8.45 -9.28 -1.79
CA ALA A 124 -7.78 -10.55 -1.53
C ALA A 124 -6.25 -10.38 -1.50
N ARG A 125 -5.68 -9.71 -2.52
CA ARG A 125 -4.24 -9.38 -2.54
C ARG A 125 -3.82 -8.48 -1.37
N HIS A 126 -4.66 -7.52 -0.97
CA HIS A 126 -4.41 -6.71 0.21
C HIS A 126 -4.36 -7.53 1.50
N THR A 127 -5.16 -8.59 1.66
CA THR A 127 -5.11 -9.40 2.88
C THR A 127 -3.71 -9.96 3.15
N ALA A 128 -3.03 -10.40 2.09
CA ALA A 128 -1.67 -10.93 2.17
C ALA A 128 -0.62 -9.82 2.26
N VAL A 129 -0.65 -8.83 1.37
CA VAL A 129 0.36 -7.75 1.35
C VAL A 129 0.25 -6.86 2.59
N GLY A 130 -0.96 -6.53 3.03
CA GLY A 130 -1.19 -5.79 4.28
C GLY A 130 -0.63 -6.53 5.49
N ALA A 131 -0.95 -7.82 5.63
CA ALA A 131 -0.42 -8.65 6.71
C ALA A 131 1.12 -8.77 6.66
N PHE A 132 1.69 -8.85 5.47
CA PHE A 132 3.13 -8.88 5.25
C PHE A 132 3.83 -7.60 5.71
N LEU A 133 3.26 -6.43 5.40
CA LEU A 133 3.81 -5.15 5.85
C LEU A 133 3.65 -4.93 7.37
N ASP A 134 2.74 -5.66 8.01
CA ASP A 134 2.52 -5.64 9.45
C ASP A 134 3.42 -6.61 10.23
N LEU A 135 4.27 -7.38 9.54
CA LEU A 135 5.21 -8.27 10.20
C LEU A 135 6.13 -7.50 11.14
N VAL A 136 6.33 -8.08 12.31
CA VAL A 136 7.31 -7.61 13.30
C VAL A 136 8.35 -8.70 13.51
N ARG A 137 9.61 -8.30 13.64
CA ARG A 137 10.73 -9.15 13.99
C ARG A 137 11.01 -8.99 15.49
N HIS A 138 11.06 -10.11 16.20
CA HIS A 138 11.42 -10.16 17.61
C HIS A 138 12.90 -10.49 17.74
N ASP A 139 13.70 -9.49 18.09
CA ASP A 139 15.15 -9.65 18.26
C ASP A 139 15.47 -9.87 19.74
N ILE A 140 16.44 -10.74 20.01
CA ILE A 140 16.98 -10.97 21.35
C ILE A 140 18.41 -10.47 21.39
N VAL A 141 18.69 -9.56 22.30
CA VAL A 141 20.02 -9.00 22.55
C VAL A 141 20.53 -9.53 23.88
N ILE A 142 21.73 -10.07 23.89
CA ILE A 142 22.40 -10.58 25.08
C ILE A 142 23.70 -9.84 25.33
N LEU A 143 23.89 -9.43 26.59
CA LEU A 143 25.15 -8.91 27.07
C LEU A 143 26.00 -10.06 27.60
N THR A 144 27.07 -10.38 26.86
CA THR A 144 28.08 -11.36 27.24
C THR A 144 29.35 -10.67 27.73
N LEU A 145 30.31 -11.43 28.25
CA LEU A 145 31.64 -10.90 28.60
C LEU A 145 32.42 -10.43 27.36
N GLU A 146 32.09 -10.95 26.18
CA GLU A 146 32.74 -10.65 24.89
C GLU A 146 32.08 -9.46 24.16
N GLY A 147 30.94 -8.97 24.67
CA GLY A 147 30.16 -7.88 24.08
C GLY A 147 28.69 -8.24 23.89
N GLU A 148 28.03 -7.46 23.03
CA GLU A 148 26.62 -7.62 22.68
C GLU A 148 26.46 -8.67 21.57
N GLU A 149 25.68 -9.72 21.82
CA GLU A 149 25.33 -10.76 20.86
C GLU A 149 23.85 -10.61 20.49
N ARG A 150 23.52 -10.48 19.20
CA ARG A 150 22.16 -10.25 18.71
C ARG A 150 21.63 -11.47 17.94
N TYR A 151 20.39 -11.81 18.22
CA TYR A 151 19.64 -12.89 17.58
C TYR A 151 18.43 -12.28 16.87
N GLU A 152 18.49 -12.19 15.55
CA GLU A 152 17.51 -11.47 14.74
C GLU A 152 16.34 -12.37 14.34
N GLY A 153 15.24 -12.33 15.09
CA GLY A 153 14.11 -13.26 14.88
C GLY A 153 14.44 -14.73 15.18
N GLN A 154 15.62 -15.03 15.76
CA GLN A 154 16.07 -16.39 16.03
C GLN A 154 15.79 -16.80 17.48
N PRO A 155 15.45 -18.08 17.72
CA PRO A 155 15.31 -18.58 19.07
C PRO A 155 16.67 -18.61 19.77
N LEU A 156 16.67 -18.26 21.05
CA LEU A 156 17.90 -18.20 21.81
C LEU A 156 18.47 -19.61 22.09
N PRO A 157 19.76 -19.87 21.83
CA PRO A 157 20.38 -21.13 22.20
C PRO A 157 20.32 -21.38 23.71
N ARG A 158 19.97 -22.61 24.12
CA ARG A 158 19.81 -22.98 25.54
C ARG A 158 21.00 -22.61 26.42
N ARG A 159 22.22 -22.67 25.88
CA ARG A 159 23.47 -22.31 26.58
C ARG A 159 23.57 -20.82 26.96
N ARG A 160 22.85 -19.94 26.27
CA ARG A 160 22.86 -18.49 26.48
C ARG A 160 21.74 -17.99 27.40
N LEU A 161 20.83 -18.87 27.85
CA LEU A 161 19.73 -18.50 28.76
C LEU A 161 20.17 -17.96 30.13
N ARG A 162 21.46 -18.08 30.48
CA ARG A 162 22.01 -17.64 31.77
C ARG A 162 22.40 -16.16 31.81
N TYR A 163 22.45 -15.49 30.67
CA TYR A 163 22.83 -14.08 30.57
C TYR A 163 21.60 -13.17 30.62
N GLY A 164 21.82 -11.91 31.00
CA GLY A 164 20.77 -10.89 30.89
C GLY A 164 20.38 -10.68 29.43
N ARG A 165 19.07 -10.59 29.16
CA ARG A 165 18.52 -10.43 27.81
C ARG A 165 17.63 -9.20 27.71
N ARG A 166 17.68 -8.54 26.57
CA ARG A 166 16.74 -7.51 26.14
C ARG A 166 16.00 -8.02 24.91
N GLU A 167 14.69 -7.83 24.90
CA GLU A 167 13.85 -8.14 23.74
C GLU A 167 13.55 -6.83 23.00
N GLU A 168 13.69 -6.86 21.68
CA GLU A 168 13.41 -5.73 20.79
C GLU A 168 12.35 -6.16 19.77
N VAL A 169 11.39 -5.27 19.51
CA VAL A 169 10.36 -5.49 18.50
C VAL A 169 10.59 -4.49 17.38
N ILE A 170 10.89 -5.00 16.20
CA ILE A 170 11.18 -4.20 15.01
C ILE A 170 10.05 -4.40 14.01
N ARG A 171 9.45 -3.32 13.52
CA ARG A 171 8.53 -3.42 12.37
C ARG A 171 9.35 -3.74 11.14
N TRP A 172 9.11 -4.91 10.56
CA TRP A 172 9.96 -5.45 9.50
C TRP A 172 9.99 -4.48 8.32
N ALA A 173 8.82 -4.03 7.83
CA ALA A 173 8.73 -3.15 6.66
C ALA A 173 9.32 -1.73 6.84
N GLU A 174 9.61 -1.30 8.07
CA GLU A 174 10.23 -0.01 8.38
C GLU A 174 11.75 -0.14 8.62
N HIS A 175 12.28 -1.36 8.60
CA HIS A 175 13.68 -1.65 8.85
C HIS A 175 14.56 -1.43 7.61
N GLU A 176 15.86 -1.28 7.82
CA GLU A 176 16.82 -1.27 6.72
C GLU A 176 17.01 -2.71 6.21
N HIS A 177 16.69 -2.93 4.95
CA HIS A 177 16.71 -4.25 4.36
C HIS A 177 17.94 -4.50 3.49
N ASN A 178 18.22 -5.77 3.19
CA ASN A 178 19.15 -6.11 2.14
C ASN A 178 18.72 -5.57 0.77
N VAL A 179 19.69 -5.33 -0.11
CA VAL A 179 19.45 -4.72 -1.43
C VAL A 179 18.40 -5.46 -2.27
N GLU A 180 18.33 -6.79 -2.17
CA GLU A 180 17.35 -7.58 -2.90
C GLU A 180 15.91 -7.31 -2.42
N VAL A 181 15.70 -7.22 -1.11
CA VAL A 181 14.38 -6.87 -0.54
C VAL A 181 14.00 -5.46 -0.95
N ALA A 182 14.93 -4.50 -0.86
CA ALA A 182 14.68 -3.12 -1.30
C ALA A 182 14.28 -3.04 -2.78
N ARG A 183 14.83 -3.91 -3.65
CA ARG A 183 14.47 -4.00 -5.08
C ARG A 183 13.17 -4.74 -5.37
N LEU A 184 12.72 -5.63 -4.47
CA LEU A 184 11.49 -6.40 -4.62
C LEU A 184 10.29 -5.75 -3.93
N MET A 185 10.51 -4.89 -2.94
CA MET A 185 9.44 -4.20 -2.21
C MET A 185 8.50 -3.40 -3.12
N PRO A 186 8.99 -2.67 -4.15
CA PRO A 186 8.10 -2.05 -5.11
C PRO A 186 7.18 -3.05 -5.81
N ASP A 187 7.69 -4.21 -6.21
CA ASP A 187 6.92 -5.26 -6.89
C ASP A 187 5.83 -5.84 -5.96
N VAL A 188 6.15 -6.02 -4.67
CA VAL A 188 5.17 -6.43 -3.64
C VAL A 188 4.05 -5.41 -3.50
N LEU A 189 4.38 -4.12 -3.46
CA LEU A 189 3.39 -3.06 -3.32
C LEU A 189 2.53 -2.91 -4.58
N TRP A 190 3.14 -3.08 -5.76
CA TRP A 190 2.43 -3.10 -7.05
C TRP A 190 1.40 -4.24 -7.15
N ALA A 191 1.66 -5.37 -6.49
CA ALA A 191 0.70 -6.48 -6.44
C ALA A 191 -0.61 -6.08 -5.74
N SER A 192 -0.61 -5.08 -4.85
CA SER A 192 -1.80 -4.65 -4.11
C SER A 192 -2.06 -3.14 -4.20
N PRO A 193 -2.83 -2.69 -5.21
CA PRO A 193 -3.26 -1.29 -5.33
C PRO A 193 -4.03 -0.79 -4.11
N VAL A 194 -4.83 -1.66 -3.47
CA VAL A 194 -5.56 -1.36 -2.23
C VAL A 194 -4.59 -1.04 -1.08
N THR A 195 -3.51 -1.81 -0.92
CA THR A 195 -2.49 -1.52 0.10
C THR A 195 -1.83 -0.17 -0.15
N CYS A 196 -1.47 0.14 -1.41
CA CYS A 196 -0.89 1.44 -1.75
C CYS A 196 -1.86 2.59 -1.48
N LEU A 197 -3.16 2.42 -1.74
CA LEU A 197 -4.16 3.45 -1.44
C LEU A 197 -4.36 3.63 0.08
N LEU A 198 -4.35 2.55 0.86
CA LEU A 198 -4.45 2.61 2.32
C LEU A 198 -3.18 3.15 2.99
N ARG A 199 -2.00 2.91 2.40
CA ARG A 199 -0.68 3.33 2.90
C ARG A 199 0.10 4.11 1.83
N PRO A 200 -0.37 5.30 1.40
CA PRO A 200 0.18 5.98 0.23
C PRO A 200 1.62 6.45 0.40
N ARG A 201 2.11 6.58 1.64
CA ARG A 201 3.52 6.90 1.91
C ARG A 201 4.48 5.75 1.62
N MET A 202 3.97 4.51 1.59
CA MET A 202 4.73 3.33 1.20
C MET A 202 4.63 3.06 -0.31
N ALA A 203 3.74 3.73 -1.03
CA ALA A 203 3.51 3.44 -2.44
C ALA A 203 4.79 3.62 -3.27
N PRO A 204 5.07 2.72 -4.23
CA PRO A 204 6.30 2.75 -5.01
C PRO A 204 6.35 3.97 -5.93
N GLN A 205 7.56 4.34 -6.36
CA GLN A 205 7.73 5.41 -7.33
C GLN A 205 6.98 5.08 -8.63
N GLY A 206 6.28 6.08 -9.18
CA GLY A 206 5.46 5.91 -10.39
C GLY A 206 4.08 5.30 -10.13
N TRP A 207 3.76 4.96 -8.88
CA TRP A 207 2.41 4.57 -8.51
C TRP A 207 1.40 5.69 -8.76
N SER A 208 0.23 5.28 -9.27
CA SER A 208 -0.91 6.15 -9.46
C SER A 208 -2.05 5.71 -8.54
N PRO A 209 -2.59 6.62 -7.70
CA PRO A 209 -3.80 6.32 -6.92
C PRO A 209 -5.01 6.03 -7.80
N LEU A 210 -4.97 6.43 -9.08
CA LEU A 210 -6.05 6.17 -10.04
C LEU A 210 -6.24 4.68 -10.35
N ILE A 211 -5.22 3.84 -10.10
CA ILE A 211 -5.33 2.38 -10.27
C ILE A 211 -6.36 1.80 -9.29
N ALA A 212 -6.41 2.34 -8.07
CA ALA A 212 -7.35 1.90 -7.03
C ALA A 212 -8.58 2.80 -6.89
N ALA A 213 -8.63 3.92 -7.63
CA ALA A 213 -9.73 4.88 -7.54
C ALA A 213 -11.11 4.30 -7.92
N PRO A 214 -11.26 3.38 -8.91
CA PRO A 214 -12.55 2.75 -9.19
C PRO A 214 -13.17 2.07 -7.96
N TYR A 215 -12.34 1.53 -7.07
CA TYR A 215 -12.80 0.85 -5.85
C TYR A 215 -13.45 1.80 -4.84
N LEU A 216 -13.17 3.10 -4.92
CA LEU A 216 -13.81 4.11 -4.06
C LEU A 216 -15.29 4.30 -4.36
N ALA A 217 -15.81 3.73 -5.47
CA ALA A 217 -17.24 3.63 -5.69
C ALA A 217 -17.93 2.77 -4.60
N GLN A 218 -17.20 1.86 -3.96
CA GLN A 218 -17.69 1.10 -2.82
C GLN A 218 -17.65 1.95 -1.55
N ARG A 219 -18.83 2.36 -1.08
CA ARG A 219 -18.97 3.26 0.09
C ARG A 219 -18.23 2.77 1.33
N ALA A 220 -18.28 1.47 1.61
CA ALA A 220 -17.59 0.89 2.77
C ALA A 220 -16.06 1.02 2.65
N PHE A 221 -15.52 0.77 1.46
CA PHE A 221 -14.09 0.92 1.21
C PHE A 221 -13.64 2.39 1.22
N ALA A 222 -14.41 3.31 0.59
CA ALA A 222 -14.11 4.73 0.65
C ALA A 222 -14.06 5.27 2.10
N ARG A 223 -14.95 4.78 2.97
CA ARG A 223 -14.87 5.06 4.41
C ARG A 223 -13.60 4.49 5.04
N ALA A 224 -13.27 3.23 4.76
CA ALA A 224 -12.07 2.60 5.28
C ALA A 224 -10.80 3.39 4.91
N VAL A 225 -10.67 3.80 3.66
CA VAL A 225 -9.55 4.61 3.15
C VAL A 225 -9.48 5.96 3.87
N THR A 226 -10.60 6.68 3.97
CA THR A 226 -10.63 7.99 4.65
C THR A 226 -10.33 7.88 6.14
N TYR A 227 -10.82 6.85 6.83
CA TYR A 227 -10.47 6.58 8.23
C TYR A 227 -9.02 6.16 8.41
N ALA A 228 -8.47 5.34 7.50
CA ALA A 228 -7.05 4.96 7.54
C ALA A 228 -6.16 6.21 7.42
N TRP A 229 -6.42 7.08 6.44
CA TRP A 229 -5.68 8.33 6.28
C TRP A 229 -5.87 9.29 7.45
N ALA A 230 -7.09 9.33 8.02
CA ALA A 230 -7.36 10.15 9.20
C ALA A 230 -6.70 9.57 10.46
N GLY A 231 -6.48 8.26 10.56
CA GLY A 231 -5.78 7.64 11.68
C GLY A 231 -4.30 8.01 11.74
N GLU A 232 -3.72 8.43 10.61
CA GLU A 232 -2.31 8.79 10.52
C GLU A 232 -2.00 10.13 11.18
N ARG A 233 -0.95 10.16 12.00
CA ARG A 233 -0.46 11.41 12.62
C ARG A 233 0.02 12.41 11.56
N GLN A 234 0.62 11.90 10.49
CA GLN A 234 1.15 12.67 9.35
C GLN A 234 0.14 12.74 8.20
N TRP A 235 -1.15 12.92 8.48
CA TRP A 235 -2.23 12.95 7.48
C TRP A 235 -2.01 13.96 6.33
N ILE A 236 -1.30 15.06 6.59
CA ILE A 236 -0.93 16.06 5.56
C ILE A 236 0.04 15.45 4.54
N GLU A 237 1.03 14.67 5.01
CA GLU A 237 1.98 13.98 4.13
C GLU A 237 1.31 12.82 3.40
N VAL A 238 0.35 12.15 4.03
CA VAL A 238 -0.50 11.13 3.40
C VAL A 238 -1.31 11.74 2.25
N GLY A 239 -2.02 12.83 2.49
CA GLY A 239 -2.76 13.55 1.46
C GLY A 239 -1.85 14.12 0.37
N GLY A 240 -0.67 14.61 0.75
CA GLY A 240 0.40 15.02 -0.16
C GLY A 240 0.87 13.88 -1.06
N ALA A 241 1.12 12.68 -0.52
CA ALA A 241 1.54 11.51 -1.30
C ALA A 241 0.48 11.10 -2.33
N VAL A 242 -0.79 11.05 -1.93
CA VAL A 242 -1.90 10.77 -2.85
C VAL A 242 -2.00 11.85 -3.93
N MET A 243 -1.92 13.13 -3.56
CA MET A 243 -1.96 14.22 -4.55
C MET A 243 -0.73 14.28 -5.46
N GLY A 244 0.43 13.86 -4.99
CA GLY A 244 1.65 13.73 -5.78
C GLY A 244 1.47 12.68 -6.88
N GLY A 245 1.00 11.49 -6.51
CA GLY A 245 0.68 10.42 -7.46
C GLY A 245 -0.42 10.82 -8.45
N LEU A 246 -1.49 11.46 -7.97
CA LEU A 246 -2.55 11.97 -8.83
C LEU A 246 -2.04 13.03 -9.82
N SER A 247 -1.26 13.99 -9.33
CA SER A 247 -0.71 15.08 -10.17
C SER A 247 0.21 14.54 -11.26
N ALA A 248 1.07 13.58 -10.93
CA ALA A 248 1.93 12.91 -11.91
C ALA A 248 1.13 12.18 -12.99
N SER A 249 -0.04 11.64 -12.63
CA SER A 249 -0.93 10.92 -13.55
C SER A 249 -1.75 11.86 -14.44
N LEU A 250 -2.22 12.97 -13.88
CA LEU A 250 -3.04 13.94 -14.61
C LEU A 250 -2.21 14.88 -15.48
N PHE A 251 -1.03 15.27 -14.99
CA PHE A 251 -0.14 16.23 -15.63
C PHE A 251 1.22 15.57 -15.82
N PRO A 252 1.32 14.54 -16.68
CA PRO A 252 2.59 13.89 -16.96
C PRO A 252 3.56 14.97 -17.44
N GLN A 253 4.60 15.22 -16.64
CA GLN A 253 5.70 16.06 -17.11
C GLN A 253 6.36 15.32 -18.27
N PRO A 254 6.84 16.03 -19.31
CA PRO A 254 7.72 15.42 -20.29
C PRO A 254 8.91 14.85 -19.51
N GLN A 255 9.00 13.53 -19.41
CA GLN A 255 10.19 12.90 -18.87
C GLN A 255 11.36 13.35 -19.77
N PRO A 256 12.44 13.91 -19.22
CA PRO A 256 13.63 14.11 -20.03
C PRO A 256 13.99 12.75 -20.63
N MET A 257 13.99 12.65 -21.96
CA MET A 257 14.43 11.41 -22.60
C MET A 257 15.84 11.12 -22.07
N PRO A 258 16.10 9.90 -21.55
CA PRO A 258 17.46 9.53 -21.20
C PRO A 258 18.31 9.77 -22.45
N ALA A 259 19.46 10.44 -22.28
CA ALA A 259 20.36 10.69 -23.38
C ALA A 259 20.68 9.34 -24.06
N PRO A 260 20.75 9.29 -25.40
CA PRO A 260 21.09 8.06 -26.12
C PRO A 260 22.47 7.58 -25.66
N GLY A 261 22.50 6.64 -24.71
CA GLY A 261 23.72 6.19 -24.04
C GLY A 261 23.54 5.73 -22.58
N GLU A 262 22.50 6.15 -21.86
CA GLU A 262 22.26 5.80 -20.44
C GLU A 262 21.27 4.65 -20.22
N ALA A 263 21.00 3.84 -21.25
CA ALA A 263 20.32 2.56 -21.04
C ALA A 263 21.28 1.64 -20.26
N THR A 264 21.07 1.52 -18.95
CA THR A 264 21.81 0.59 -18.10
C THR A 264 21.72 -0.82 -18.67
N ASP A 265 22.82 -1.58 -18.61
CA ASP A 265 22.93 -2.98 -19.03
C ASP A 265 21.87 -3.93 -18.40
N GLU A 266 21.08 -3.46 -17.44
CA GLU A 266 19.97 -4.18 -16.80
C GLU A 266 18.81 -4.51 -17.75
N ILE A 267 18.54 -3.70 -18.78
CA ILE A 267 17.41 -3.94 -19.71
C ILE A 267 17.73 -5.07 -20.70
N LYS A 268 19.01 -5.35 -20.98
CA LYS A 268 19.42 -6.42 -21.90
C LYS A 268 19.38 -7.83 -21.31
N ALA A 269 19.09 -7.97 -20.01
CA ALA A 269 19.09 -9.26 -19.32
C ALA A 269 17.70 -9.91 -19.17
N LEU A 270 16.62 -9.29 -19.65
CA LEU A 270 15.31 -9.95 -19.64
C LEU A 270 15.19 -10.94 -20.79
N PRO A 271 14.78 -12.20 -20.53
CA PRO A 271 14.45 -13.14 -21.59
C PRO A 271 13.25 -12.63 -22.42
N PRO A 272 13.22 -12.89 -23.74
CA PRO A 272 12.07 -12.54 -24.56
C PRO A 272 10.82 -13.27 -24.04
N GLY A 273 9.80 -12.50 -23.65
CA GLY A 273 8.54 -13.02 -23.09
C GLY A 273 8.35 -12.84 -21.58
N ALA A 274 9.28 -12.19 -20.88
CA ALA A 274 9.04 -11.80 -19.50
C ALA A 274 7.90 -10.76 -19.42
N PRO A 275 6.90 -10.92 -18.52
CA PRO A 275 5.88 -9.91 -18.32
C PRO A 275 6.56 -8.60 -17.89
N VAL A 276 6.47 -7.60 -18.76
CA VAL A 276 6.92 -6.24 -18.47
C VAL A 276 5.98 -5.72 -17.39
N MET A 277 6.50 -5.54 -16.17
CA MET A 277 5.81 -4.85 -15.09
C MET A 277 5.20 -3.56 -15.64
N ALA A 278 4.01 -3.19 -15.15
CA ALA A 278 3.38 -1.92 -15.48
C ALA A 278 4.41 -0.79 -15.34
N LEU A 279 4.86 -0.27 -16.48
CA LEU A 279 5.88 0.76 -16.52
C LEU A 279 5.38 1.96 -15.70
N PRO A 280 6.27 2.66 -14.96
CA PRO A 280 5.93 3.96 -14.42
C PRO A 280 5.46 4.85 -15.58
N GLY A 281 4.21 5.31 -15.51
CA GLY A 281 3.62 6.15 -16.55
C GLY A 281 2.69 5.46 -17.54
N SER A 282 2.15 4.26 -17.26
CA SER A 282 0.93 3.87 -17.96
C SER A 282 -0.14 4.93 -17.63
N THR A 283 -0.55 5.68 -18.65
CA THR A 283 -1.60 6.68 -18.52
C THR A 283 -2.88 5.93 -18.23
N PHE A 284 -3.20 5.79 -16.94
CA PHE A 284 -4.47 5.21 -16.53
C PHE A 284 -5.56 6.14 -17.05
N ASN A 285 -6.44 5.60 -17.89
CA ASN A 285 -7.55 6.36 -18.46
C ASN A 285 -8.66 6.48 -17.40
N ALA A 286 -8.36 7.18 -16.31
CA ALA A 286 -9.32 7.47 -15.26
C ALA A 286 -10.36 8.44 -15.79
N GLY A 287 -11.62 8.08 -15.65
CA GLY A 287 -12.72 8.96 -15.95
C GLY A 287 -12.89 10.06 -14.89
N PRO A 288 -13.82 11.00 -15.15
CA PRO A 288 -14.18 12.05 -14.21
C PRO A 288 -14.64 11.51 -12.84
N LEU A 289 -15.30 10.35 -12.83
CA LEU A 289 -15.83 9.71 -11.63
C LEU A 289 -14.70 9.21 -10.71
N GLU A 290 -13.68 8.56 -11.25
CA GLU A 290 -12.54 8.04 -10.48
C GLU A 290 -11.73 9.18 -9.87
N ILE A 291 -11.46 10.22 -10.66
CA ILE A 291 -10.76 11.43 -10.19
C ILE A 291 -11.61 12.11 -9.10
N GLY A 292 -12.91 12.25 -9.34
CA GLY A 292 -13.87 12.83 -8.40
C GLY A 292 -13.93 12.06 -7.08
N ALA A 293 -14.02 10.73 -7.12
CA ALA A 293 -14.07 9.88 -5.93
C ALA A 293 -12.81 10.03 -5.07
N LEU A 294 -11.62 10.05 -5.70
CA LEU A 294 -10.35 10.25 -5.00
C LEU A 294 -10.26 11.64 -4.36
N VAL A 295 -10.61 12.69 -5.10
CA VAL A 295 -10.61 14.07 -4.59
C VAL A 295 -11.66 14.23 -3.48
N GLY A 296 -12.83 13.61 -3.63
CA GLY A 296 -13.85 13.55 -2.60
C GLY A 296 -13.36 12.89 -1.31
N ALA A 297 -12.65 11.78 -1.41
CA ALA A 297 -12.04 11.11 -0.26
C ALA A 297 -11.01 12.02 0.44
N LEU A 298 -10.18 12.75 -0.32
CA LEU A 298 -9.23 13.70 0.25
C LEU A 298 -9.90 14.90 0.92
N ILE A 299 -10.98 15.45 0.36
CA ILE A 299 -11.78 16.50 1.01
C ILE A 299 -12.42 15.97 2.30
N HIS A 300 -12.92 14.72 2.29
CA HIS A 300 -13.47 14.09 3.50
C HIS A 300 -12.40 13.89 4.59
N LEU A 301 -11.15 13.60 4.22
CA LEU A 301 -10.05 13.54 5.18
C LEU A 301 -9.87 14.87 5.92
N HIS A 302 -9.92 16.01 5.21
CA HIS A 302 -9.91 17.33 5.83
C HIS A 302 -11.07 17.50 6.82
N PHE A 303 -12.28 17.13 6.40
CA PHE A 303 -13.47 17.24 7.24
C PHE A 303 -13.35 16.42 8.52
N LEU A 304 -12.92 15.15 8.44
CA LEU A 304 -12.66 14.30 9.61
C LEU A 304 -11.63 14.93 10.55
N LYS A 305 -10.58 15.55 10.02
CA LYS A 305 -9.56 16.21 10.83
C LYS A 305 -10.06 17.49 11.50
N VAL A 306 -10.95 18.23 10.87
CA VAL A 306 -11.64 19.37 11.51
C VAL A 306 -12.56 18.90 12.64
N LEU A 307 -13.22 17.74 12.49
CA LEU A 307 -14.01 17.15 13.56
C LEU A 307 -13.14 16.72 14.76
N GLU A 308 -12.00 16.10 14.50
CA GLU A 308 -11.06 15.59 15.52
C GLU A 308 -10.32 16.73 16.25
N LEU A 309 -9.73 17.67 15.50
CA LEU A 309 -8.77 18.65 16.01
C LEU A 309 -9.32 20.09 16.07
N GLY A 310 -10.51 20.33 15.51
CA GLY A 310 -11.11 21.65 15.40
C GLY A 310 -10.56 22.49 14.22
N ALA A 311 -10.99 23.75 14.13
CA ALA A 311 -10.62 24.65 13.02
C ALA A 311 -9.16 25.12 13.05
N ARG A 312 -8.49 25.03 14.21
CA ARG A 312 -7.09 25.46 14.41
C ARG A 312 -6.10 24.32 14.13
N LEU A 313 -6.34 23.57 13.07
CA LEU A 313 -5.35 22.62 12.56
C LEU A 313 -4.05 23.40 12.35
N GLY A 314 -2.99 23.02 13.07
CA GLY A 314 -1.66 23.61 12.91
C GLY A 314 -1.09 23.23 11.56
N VAL A 315 -1.60 23.83 10.48
CA VAL A 315 -1.12 23.61 9.13
C VAL A 315 0.18 24.38 9.01
N ALA A 316 1.30 23.69 9.18
CA ALA A 316 2.62 24.26 8.93
C ALA A 316 2.77 24.52 7.43
N THR A 317 2.37 25.71 6.97
CA THR A 317 2.49 26.16 5.57
C THR A 317 3.92 26.40 5.13
N ALA A 318 4.89 26.24 6.04
CA ALA A 318 6.31 26.29 5.73
C ALA A 318 6.76 25.18 4.75
N THR A 319 5.96 24.15 4.52
CA THR A 319 6.29 23.12 3.53
C THR A 319 6.38 23.71 2.12
N ARG A 320 7.51 23.44 1.45
CA ARG A 320 7.75 23.81 0.05
C ARG A 320 7.24 22.76 -0.93
N GLU A 321 6.72 21.64 -0.43
CA GLU A 321 6.27 20.55 -1.26
C GLU A 321 4.98 20.91 -1.99
N ARG A 322 5.03 20.91 -3.32
CA ARG A 322 3.89 21.26 -4.19
C ARG A 322 2.69 20.35 -3.92
N ALA A 323 2.92 19.04 -3.79
CA ALA A 323 1.86 18.05 -3.61
C ALA A 323 1.06 18.29 -2.33
N VAL A 324 1.75 18.62 -1.22
CA VAL A 324 1.12 18.99 0.05
C VAL A 324 0.30 20.27 -0.08
N ARG A 325 0.81 21.33 -0.72
CA ARG A 325 0.05 22.56 -0.94
C ARG A 325 -1.20 22.33 -1.79
N THR A 326 -1.07 21.50 -2.81
CA THR A 326 -2.17 21.10 -3.69
C THR A 326 -3.23 20.31 -2.92
N PHE A 327 -2.83 19.39 -2.04
CA PHE A 327 -3.74 18.70 -1.13
C PHE A 327 -4.49 19.67 -0.21
N LEU A 328 -3.76 20.56 0.47
CA LEU A 328 -4.33 21.55 1.37
C LEU A 328 -5.30 22.53 0.67
N ALA A 329 -5.15 22.74 -0.64
CA ALA A 329 -6.03 23.60 -1.43
C ALA A 329 -7.35 22.93 -1.86
N LEU A 330 -7.49 21.60 -1.77
CA LEU A 330 -8.68 20.89 -2.24
C LEU A 330 -9.99 21.36 -1.59
N PRO A 331 -10.07 21.62 -0.27
CA PRO A 331 -11.31 22.07 0.35
C PRO A 331 -11.84 23.40 -0.23
N LEU A 332 -10.94 24.26 -0.71
CA LEU A 332 -11.29 25.54 -1.36
C LEU A 332 -12.00 25.37 -2.71
N LEU A 333 -11.96 24.16 -3.29
CA LEU A 333 -12.69 23.81 -4.51
C LEU A 333 -14.10 23.28 -4.22
N GLY A 334 -14.47 23.12 -2.95
CA GLY A 334 -15.68 22.42 -2.51
C GLY A 334 -16.96 22.92 -3.17
N GLU A 335 -17.17 24.24 -3.27
CA GLU A 335 -18.37 24.81 -3.91
C GLU A 335 -18.50 24.43 -5.39
N ARG A 336 -17.38 24.35 -6.10
CA ARG A 336 -17.35 24.00 -7.54
C ARG A 336 -17.52 22.51 -7.77
N LEU A 337 -17.06 21.69 -6.82
CA LEU A 337 -17.15 20.24 -6.89
C LEU A 337 -18.44 19.68 -6.25
N ALA A 338 -19.17 20.51 -5.49
CA ALA A 338 -20.40 20.14 -4.82
C ALA A 338 -21.47 19.48 -5.72
N PRO A 339 -21.63 19.87 -7.01
CA PRO A 339 -22.57 19.19 -7.91
C PRO A 339 -22.27 17.70 -8.12
N LEU A 340 -21.00 17.29 -8.04
CA LEU A 340 -20.59 15.90 -8.26
C LEU A 340 -20.33 15.16 -6.94
N LEU A 341 -19.63 15.80 -6.01
CA LEU A 341 -19.18 15.16 -4.77
C LEU A 341 -20.20 15.28 -3.63
N GLY A 342 -21.26 16.08 -3.85
CA GLY A 342 -22.09 16.62 -2.78
C GLY A 342 -21.34 17.71 -2.00
N ALA A 343 -22.08 18.47 -1.19
CA ALA A 343 -21.45 19.26 -0.14
C ALA A 343 -21.54 18.47 1.17
N PRO A 344 -20.46 18.41 1.97
CA PRO A 344 -20.45 17.63 3.22
C PRO A 344 -21.56 18.04 4.20
N MET A 345 -22.12 19.25 4.05
CA MET A 345 -23.14 19.83 4.94
C MET A 345 -24.48 20.15 4.23
N SER A 346 -24.70 19.68 3.00
CA SER A 346 -25.98 19.90 2.28
C SER A 346 -27.12 19.05 2.87
N PRO A 347 -28.34 19.59 3.02
CA PRO A 347 -29.52 18.81 3.43
C PRO A 347 -29.92 17.83 2.31
N PRO A 348 -30.34 16.58 2.60
CA PRO A 348 -31.26 16.21 3.69
C PRO A 348 -30.66 15.37 4.84
N THR A 349 -29.36 15.08 4.84
CA THR A 349 -28.70 14.18 5.81
C THR A 349 -28.34 14.85 7.15
N ARG A 350 -29.22 15.71 7.69
CA ARG A 350 -28.94 16.58 8.85
C ARG A 350 -29.54 16.07 10.17
N PRO A 351 -28.75 15.56 11.13
CA PRO A 351 -29.18 15.39 12.51
C PRO A 351 -29.20 16.73 13.26
N GLN A 352 -30.37 17.15 13.78
CA GLN A 352 -30.55 18.46 14.42
C GLN A 352 -29.52 18.75 15.54
N GLY A 353 -28.83 19.89 15.44
CA GLY A 353 -28.03 20.50 16.53
C GLY A 353 -26.51 20.27 16.49
N PHE A 354 -26.03 19.14 15.96
CA PHE A 354 -24.60 18.90 15.71
C PHE A 354 -24.03 19.83 14.62
N ASP A 355 -24.92 20.23 13.71
CA ASP A 355 -24.57 20.79 12.42
C ASP A 355 -23.98 22.21 12.51
N ALA A 356 -24.52 23.10 13.35
CA ALA A 356 -24.10 24.51 13.36
C ALA A 356 -22.67 24.71 13.90
N GLN A 357 -22.23 23.88 14.85
CA GLN A 357 -20.86 23.95 15.36
C GLN A 357 -19.87 23.37 14.35
N VAL A 358 -20.24 22.28 13.68
CA VAL A 358 -19.41 21.67 12.63
C VAL A 358 -19.31 22.57 11.42
N ASP A 359 -20.43 23.14 10.96
CA ASP A 359 -20.49 24.14 9.89
C ASP A 359 -19.55 25.29 10.19
N ARG A 360 -19.65 25.87 11.39
CA ARG A 360 -18.77 26.96 11.82
C ARG A 360 -17.30 26.57 11.78
N ARG A 361 -16.93 25.40 12.33
CA ARG A 361 -15.54 24.92 12.34
C ARG A 361 -15.02 24.67 10.93
N TRP A 362 -15.86 24.12 10.05
CA TRP A 362 -15.52 23.89 8.66
C TRP A 362 -15.29 25.22 7.93
N THR A 363 -16.19 26.19 8.08
CA THR A 363 -16.02 27.54 7.51
C THR A 363 -14.76 28.22 8.03
N GLU A 364 -14.53 28.24 9.35
CA GLU A 364 -13.31 28.82 9.94
C GLU A 364 -12.03 28.14 9.39
N TYR A 365 -12.08 26.83 9.13
CA TYR A 365 -10.97 26.10 8.53
C TYR A 365 -10.73 26.48 7.06
N ILE A 366 -11.79 26.56 6.26
CA ILE A 366 -11.75 27.00 4.86
C ILE A 366 -11.18 28.42 4.76
N ASP A 367 -11.67 29.34 5.59
CA ASP A 367 -11.19 30.73 5.64
C ASP A 367 -9.70 30.77 6.00
N HIS A 368 -9.29 29.99 7.01
CA HIS A 368 -7.88 29.88 7.38
C HIS A 368 -7.01 29.37 6.22
N LEU A 369 -7.44 28.32 5.51
CA LEU A 369 -6.73 27.82 4.33
C LEU A 369 -6.59 28.88 3.24
N ALA A 370 -7.64 29.67 2.98
CA ALA A 370 -7.64 30.73 1.99
C ALA A 370 -6.69 31.88 2.34
N GLU A 371 -6.48 32.16 3.63
CA GLU A 371 -5.51 33.15 4.10
C GLU A 371 -4.05 32.70 3.93
N VAL A 372 -3.78 31.41 4.16
CA VAL A 372 -2.40 30.89 4.25
C VAL A 372 -1.86 30.32 2.94
N LEU A 373 -2.73 29.89 2.03
CA LEU A 373 -2.31 29.28 0.75
C LEU A 373 -2.13 30.33 -0.35
N PRO A 374 -1.08 30.23 -1.18
CA PRO A 374 -0.94 31.10 -2.34
C PRO A 374 -2.12 30.93 -3.29
N ARG A 375 -2.72 32.06 -3.72
CA ARG A 375 -3.89 32.06 -4.61
C ARG A 375 -3.62 31.30 -5.89
N GLU A 376 -2.40 31.37 -6.42
CA GLU A 376 -1.99 30.69 -7.65
C GLU A 376 -2.17 29.17 -7.57
N VAL A 377 -2.00 28.56 -6.39
CA VAL A 377 -2.20 27.11 -6.23
C VAL A 377 -3.66 26.73 -6.43
N VAL A 378 -4.58 27.51 -5.86
CA VAL A 378 -6.03 27.29 -5.94
C VAL A 378 -6.53 27.54 -7.36
N GLU A 379 -6.10 28.65 -7.98
CA GLU A 379 -6.48 29.01 -9.35
C GLU A 379 -6.01 27.94 -10.34
N ASN A 380 -4.77 27.46 -10.22
CA ASN A 380 -4.27 26.37 -11.05
C ASN A 380 -5.15 25.11 -10.93
N LEU A 381 -5.50 24.69 -9.70
CA LEU A 381 -6.36 23.52 -9.54
C LEU A 381 -7.76 23.75 -10.10
N ARG A 382 -8.30 24.96 -9.98
CA ARG A 382 -9.59 25.32 -10.58
C ARG A 382 -9.55 25.23 -12.10
N GLU A 383 -8.44 25.60 -12.72
CA GLU A 383 -8.28 25.56 -14.18
C GLU A 383 -7.93 24.16 -14.71
N THR A 384 -7.26 23.34 -13.90
CA THR A 384 -6.76 22.04 -14.37
C THR A 384 -7.55 20.84 -13.87
N LEU A 385 -7.89 20.80 -12.58
CA LEU A 385 -8.50 19.63 -11.94
C LEU A 385 -10.02 19.65 -12.06
N VAL A 386 -10.66 20.80 -11.77
CA VAL A 386 -12.12 20.93 -11.82
C VAL A 386 -12.71 20.56 -13.19
N PRO A 387 -12.16 21.02 -14.34
CA PRO A 387 -12.71 20.64 -15.65
C PRO A 387 -12.58 19.16 -15.95
N ARG A 388 -11.58 18.45 -15.38
CA ARG A 388 -11.45 17.00 -15.58
C ARG A 388 -12.47 16.21 -14.79
N ILE A 389 -12.86 16.72 -13.62
CA ILE A 389 -13.87 16.10 -12.77
C ILE A 389 -15.29 16.42 -13.27
N LEU A 390 -15.52 17.63 -13.80
CA LEU A 390 -16.84 18.08 -14.27
C LEU A 390 -17.12 17.77 -15.74
N LYS A 391 -16.13 17.33 -16.52
CA LYS A 391 -16.36 16.91 -17.91
C LYS A 391 -17.32 15.72 -17.89
N ASP A 392 -18.51 15.94 -18.44
CA ASP A 392 -19.54 14.93 -18.56
C ASP A 392 -19.07 13.85 -19.56
N PRO A 393 -19.07 12.54 -19.21
CA PRO A 393 -18.71 11.48 -20.17
C PRO A 393 -19.68 11.36 -21.37
N ALA A 394 -20.74 12.17 -21.41
CA ALA A 394 -21.75 12.19 -22.47
C ALA A 394 -21.57 13.30 -23.55
N GLN A 395 -20.47 14.06 -23.54
CA GLN A 395 -20.01 14.90 -24.66
C GLN A 395 -18.76 14.30 -25.30
#